data_AF-A0A2V8DK03-F1
#
_entry.id   AF-A0A2V8DK03-F1
#
_cell.length_a   1.000
_cell.length_b   1.000
_cell.length_c   1.000
_cell.angle_alpha   90.00
_cell.angle_beta   90.00
_cell.angle_gamma   90.00
#
_symmetry.space_group_name_H-M   'P 1'
#
loop_
_entity.id
_entity.type
_entity.pdbx_description
1 polymer ?
#
loop_
_entity_poly.entity_id
_entity_poly.type
_entity_poly.pdbx_seq_one_letter_code
_entity_poly.pdbx_strand_id
1 'polypeptide(L)'
;MKGTKRSAVILVALVAVFLGAVGYGQSQSPASSAAAGSGQLRQVAYLKASNPTEDANFGSGGTLTGNAGNSAAISGDGNTIAIGAPHESSSAKGINGNQNDHSLFASGAVYVFRRTGNTWAQQAYVKASNPGQDDNFGSTVALSSDGNTMAVAAYYESSAATGINGNQNDRSIPQAGAVYVFTRTGNTWSQQAYVKASNTGKAGGGDAFSDGDQFGYSMSLSDDGNTLAVGAIGEDSAATGINGDQADDSAMGSGAAYVFTRRGGAWSQQAYVKSSKTPPNAALFGYSIGVSGNGNTLVVGEYDADRGKGAL
;
A
#
# COMPACT_ATOMS: atom_id res chain seq x y z
N MET A 1 -48.39 84.03 -5.22
CA MET A 1 -48.28 84.33 -3.77
C MET A 1 -48.14 83.02 -3.01
N LYS A 2 -47.10 82.90 -2.16
CA LYS A 2 -46.89 81.85 -1.13
C LYS A 2 -46.69 80.42 -1.68
N GLY A 3 -45.74 79.60 -1.22
CA GLY A 3 -44.78 79.74 -0.15
C GLY A 3 -43.74 78.61 -0.17
N THR A 4 -42.58 78.93 0.40
CA THR A 4 -41.43 78.07 0.66
C THR A 4 -41.74 77.03 1.74
N LYS A 5 -41.29 75.78 1.59
CA LYS A 5 -40.87 74.94 2.72
C LYS A 5 -39.65 74.11 2.36
N ARG A 6 -38.63 74.24 3.21
CA ARG A 6 -37.39 73.45 3.27
C ARG A 6 -37.72 72.08 3.85
N SER A 7 -37.08 71.03 3.35
CA SER A 7 -36.94 69.76 4.08
C SER A 7 -35.49 69.30 4.04
N ALA A 8 -35.00 68.95 5.22
CA ALA A 8 -33.63 68.64 5.56
C ALA A 8 -33.17 67.29 4.98
N VAL A 9 -31.90 67.23 4.62
CA VAL A 9 -31.17 65.98 4.36
C VAL A 9 -30.82 65.37 5.70
N ILE A 10 -31.38 64.19 6.01
CA ILE A 10 -30.89 63.32 7.09
C ILE A 10 -30.17 62.16 6.42
N LEU A 11 -28.88 62.05 6.73
CA LEU A 11 -27.97 60.99 6.33
C LEU A 11 -28.30 59.74 7.17
N VAL A 12 -28.70 58.64 6.53
CA VAL A 12 -28.71 57.31 7.15
C VAL A 12 -27.79 56.42 6.33
N ALA A 13 -26.66 56.06 6.93
CA ALA A 13 -25.75 55.08 6.39
C ALA A 13 -26.38 53.69 6.49
N LEU A 14 -26.67 53.06 5.35
CA LEU A 14 -27.02 51.64 5.29
C LEU A 14 -25.73 50.85 5.05
N VAL A 15 -25.31 50.09 6.06
CA VAL A 15 -24.27 49.07 5.93
C VAL A 15 -24.87 47.88 5.20
N ALA A 16 -24.46 47.65 3.95
CA ALA A 16 -24.76 46.41 3.24
C ALA A 16 -23.76 45.33 3.68
N VAL A 17 -24.25 44.34 4.42
CA VAL A 17 -23.51 43.10 4.71
C VAL A 17 -23.58 42.22 3.47
N PHE A 18 -22.47 42.07 2.76
CA PHE A 18 -22.33 41.04 1.74
C PHE A 18 -21.98 39.71 2.42
N LEU A 19 -22.95 38.77 2.45
CA LEU A 19 -22.64 37.36 2.63
C LEU A 19 -22.01 36.84 1.33
N GLY A 20 -20.68 36.72 1.32
CA GLY A 20 -19.96 35.99 0.28
C GLY A 20 -20.13 34.50 0.49
N ALA A 21 -20.83 33.83 -0.43
CA ALA A 21 -20.82 32.38 -0.53
C ALA A 21 -19.39 31.91 -0.83
N VAL A 22 -18.80 31.12 0.08
CA VAL A 22 -17.49 30.50 -0.12
C VAL A 22 -17.70 29.29 -1.05
N GLY A 23 -17.31 29.46 -2.32
CA GLY A 23 -17.11 28.33 -3.22
C GLY A 23 -15.88 27.54 -2.78
N TYR A 24 -16.03 26.24 -2.53
CA TYR A 24 -14.92 25.30 -2.36
C TYR A 24 -14.27 25.03 -3.72
N GLY A 25 -13.45 25.97 -4.17
CA GLY A 25 -12.44 25.76 -5.20
C GLY A 25 -11.07 25.92 -4.56
N GLN A 26 -10.52 24.85 -3.98
CA GLN A 26 -9.15 24.87 -3.45
C GLN A 26 -8.18 24.86 -4.65
N SER A 27 -7.75 26.06 -5.03
CA SER A 27 -6.56 26.27 -5.86
C SER A 27 -5.31 25.92 -5.04
N GLN A 28 -4.41 25.15 -5.63
CA GLN A 28 -3.14 24.75 -5.04
C GLN A 28 -2.18 25.96 -5.00
N SER A 29 -1.60 26.25 -3.84
CA SER A 29 -0.62 27.35 -3.68
C SER A 29 0.78 26.94 -4.13
N PRO A 30 1.58 27.86 -4.72
CA PRO A 30 2.96 27.57 -5.13
C PRO A 30 3.91 27.59 -3.92
N ALA A 31 4.86 26.64 -3.88
CA ALA A 31 5.94 26.63 -2.90
C ALA A 31 6.88 27.84 -3.10
N SER A 32 7.24 28.53 -2.03
CA SER A 32 8.24 29.61 -2.06
C SER A 32 9.62 29.07 -2.47
N SER A 33 10.25 29.74 -3.43
CA SER A 33 11.57 29.42 -3.95
C SER A 33 12.65 30.21 -3.22
N ALA A 34 13.22 29.63 -2.16
CA ALA A 34 14.57 29.99 -1.75
C ALA A 34 15.53 29.00 -2.41
N ALA A 35 16.56 29.51 -3.10
CA ALA A 35 17.63 28.70 -3.68
C ALA A 35 18.44 28.08 -2.54
N ALA A 36 18.11 26.84 -2.19
CA ALA A 36 18.84 26.06 -1.21
C ALA A 36 20.14 25.55 -1.83
N GLY A 37 21.25 25.62 -1.09
CA GLY A 37 22.51 25.02 -1.49
C GLY A 37 22.33 23.52 -1.78
N SER A 38 23.10 23.00 -2.74
CA SER A 38 23.06 21.58 -3.11
C SER A 38 23.24 20.70 -1.86
N GLY A 39 22.22 19.90 -1.53
CA GLY A 39 22.25 18.96 -0.39
C GLY A 39 21.28 19.28 0.75
N GLN A 40 20.55 20.39 0.73
CA GLN A 40 19.49 20.63 1.72
C GLN A 40 18.18 19.95 1.32
N LEU A 41 17.54 19.28 2.29
CA LEU A 41 16.17 18.78 2.15
C LEU A 41 15.22 19.96 1.90
N ARG A 42 14.36 19.80 0.90
CA ARG A 42 13.34 20.80 0.55
C ARG A 42 11.99 20.12 0.39
N GLN A 43 10.94 20.73 0.93
CA GLN A 43 9.57 20.35 0.62
C GLN A 43 9.26 20.69 -0.84
N VAL A 44 8.90 19.67 -1.63
CA VAL A 44 8.57 19.83 -3.05
C VAL A 44 7.08 19.68 -3.34
N ALA A 45 6.32 19.11 -2.40
CA ALA A 45 4.89 18.88 -2.53
C ALA A 45 4.23 18.69 -1.16
N TYR A 46 2.91 18.82 -1.17
CA TYR A 46 2.03 18.28 -0.16
C TYR A 46 0.89 17.57 -0.92
N LEU A 47 0.79 16.26 -0.74
CA LEU A 47 -0.12 15.39 -1.50
C LEU A 47 -1.23 14.88 -0.58
N LYS A 48 -2.45 14.77 -1.10
CA LYS A 48 -3.58 14.14 -0.42
C LYS A 48 -4.33 13.25 -1.40
N ALA A 49 -5.05 12.25 -0.87
CA ALA A 49 -6.11 11.59 -1.61
C ALA A 49 -7.11 12.61 -2.16
N SER A 50 -7.65 12.32 -3.35
CA SER A 50 -8.72 13.05 -4.01
C SER A 50 -10.08 12.95 -3.30
N ASN A 51 -10.29 11.89 -2.52
CA ASN A 51 -11.50 11.53 -1.79
C ASN A 51 -11.19 11.30 -0.28
N PRO A 52 -10.69 12.31 0.45
CA PRO A 52 -10.28 12.12 1.83
C PRO A 52 -11.50 11.83 2.71
N THR A 53 -11.65 10.59 3.18
CA THR A 53 -12.52 10.26 4.32
C THR A 53 -11.67 10.21 5.59
N GLU A 54 -12.29 10.48 6.75
CA GLU A 54 -11.58 10.59 8.04
C GLU A 54 -10.80 9.31 8.40
N ASP A 55 -11.20 8.16 7.86
CA ASP A 55 -10.60 6.85 8.15
C ASP A 55 -9.76 6.25 7.02
N ALA A 56 -9.59 6.94 5.87
CA ALA A 56 -8.90 6.37 4.70
C ALA A 56 -7.41 6.06 4.95
N ASN A 57 -6.81 6.63 5.99
CA ASN A 57 -5.45 6.29 6.42
C ASN A 57 -4.39 6.49 5.32
N PHE A 58 -4.54 7.56 4.54
CA PHE A 58 -3.66 7.93 3.43
C PHE A 58 -2.23 8.14 3.89
N GLY A 59 -1.31 7.29 3.39
CA GLY A 59 0.10 7.32 3.74
C GLY A 59 0.40 6.88 5.17
N SER A 60 -0.53 6.18 5.83
CA SER A 60 -0.26 5.58 7.14
C SER A 60 0.41 4.22 6.96
N GLY A 61 1.59 4.07 7.53
CA GLY A 61 2.38 2.85 7.57
C GLY A 61 3.27 2.91 8.81
N GLY A 62 3.35 1.84 9.59
CA GLY A 62 4.14 1.80 10.82
C GLY A 62 3.40 2.14 12.13
N THR A 63 3.41 1.17 13.04
CA THR A 63 3.51 1.20 14.52
C THR A 63 2.70 2.17 15.39
N LEU A 64 1.54 2.67 14.96
CA LEU A 64 0.51 3.06 15.95
C LEU A 64 -0.69 2.09 16.01
N THR A 65 -0.83 1.19 15.03
CA THR A 65 -1.93 0.20 14.96
C THR A 65 -1.49 -1.23 14.59
N GLY A 66 -0.19 -1.53 14.62
CA GLY A 66 0.31 -2.87 14.24
C GLY A 66 0.44 -3.12 12.73
N ASN A 67 0.27 -2.08 11.89
CA ASN A 67 0.52 -2.17 10.45
C ASN A 67 2.04 -2.24 10.21
N ALA A 68 2.54 -3.42 9.83
CA ALA A 68 3.85 -3.55 9.19
C ALA A 68 3.70 -3.18 7.72
N GLY A 69 4.48 -2.21 7.26
CA GLY A 69 4.45 -1.82 5.86
C GLY A 69 4.84 -0.37 5.61
N ASN A 70 5.62 -0.16 4.56
CA ASN A 70 5.82 1.15 3.97
C ASN A 70 4.64 1.41 3.03
N SER A 71 3.69 2.25 3.43
CA SER A 71 2.58 2.65 2.56
C SER A 71 2.93 3.84 1.64
N ALA A 72 4.21 4.21 1.54
CA ALA A 72 4.68 5.21 0.61
C ALA A 72 5.96 4.74 -0.10
N ALA A 73 5.97 4.84 -1.42
CA ALA A 73 7.12 4.53 -2.28
C ALA A 73 7.37 5.65 -3.29
N ILE A 74 8.64 5.85 -3.65
CA ILE A 74 9.08 6.85 -4.62
C ILE A 74 10.04 6.22 -5.63
N SER A 75 9.94 6.62 -6.91
CA SER A 75 10.86 6.16 -7.95
C SER A 75 12.26 6.76 -7.77
N GLY A 76 13.28 6.14 -8.35
CA GLY A 76 14.67 6.58 -8.22
C GLY A 76 14.93 7.98 -8.79
N ASP A 77 14.14 8.40 -9.78
CA ASP A 77 14.17 9.77 -10.32
C ASP A 77 13.36 10.79 -9.48
N GLY A 78 12.66 10.33 -8.45
CA GLY A 78 11.84 11.17 -7.57
C GLY A 78 10.56 11.72 -8.20
N ASN A 79 10.16 11.27 -9.39
CA ASN A 79 9.04 11.85 -10.14
C ASN A 79 7.74 11.03 -10.06
N THR A 80 7.78 9.81 -9.54
CA THR A 80 6.60 8.99 -9.30
C THR A 80 6.53 8.63 -7.83
N ILE A 81 5.39 8.89 -7.20
CA ILE A 81 5.11 8.53 -5.81
C ILE A 81 3.86 7.66 -5.80
N ALA A 82 3.89 6.54 -5.06
CA ALA A 82 2.73 5.71 -4.79
C ALA A 82 2.44 5.72 -3.29
N ILE A 83 1.20 6.02 -2.91
CA ILE A 83 0.77 6.15 -1.52
C ILE A 83 -0.43 5.23 -1.28
N GLY A 84 -0.27 4.28 -0.38
CA GLY A 84 -1.32 3.41 0.12
C GLY A 84 -2.28 4.13 1.06
N ALA A 85 -3.53 3.70 1.00
CA ALA A 85 -4.62 4.11 1.86
C ALA A 85 -5.40 2.83 2.23
N PRO A 86 -4.84 1.98 3.12
CA PRO A 86 -5.35 0.63 3.33
C PRO A 86 -6.79 0.59 3.85
N HIS A 87 -7.26 1.64 4.52
CA HIS A 87 -8.62 1.68 5.05
C HIS A 87 -9.57 2.51 4.16
N GLU A 88 -9.12 2.87 2.96
CA GLU A 88 -10.00 3.47 1.98
C GLU A 88 -11.17 2.52 1.66
N SER A 89 -12.38 3.07 1.63
CA SER A 89 -13.59 2.30 1.45
C SER A 89 -14.12 2.58 0.05
N SER A 90 -14.26 1.54 -0.78
CA SER A 90 -14.81 1.59 -2.15
C SER A 90 -14.88 0.19 -2.76
N SER A 91 -15.99 -0.15 -3.42
CA SER A 91 -16.12 -1.40 -4.18
C SER A 91 -15.49 -1.33 -5.59
N ALA A 92 -14.88 -0.19 -5.94
CA ALA A 92 -14.18 -0.01 -7.21
C ALA A 92 -13.10 -1.07 -7.43
N LYS A 93 -12.97 -1.52 -8.69
CA LYS A 93 -12.03 -2.57 -9.09
C LYS A 93 -10.97 -2.01 -10.04
N GLY A 94 -9.73 -2.46 -9.87
CA GLY A 94 -8.63 -2.13 -10.78
C GLY A 94 -8.27 -0.64 -10.78
N ILE A 95 -8.13 -0.04 -11.96
CA ILE A 95 -7.52 1.29 -12.12
C ILE A 95 -8.59 2.33 -12.47
N ASN A 96 -8.54 3.46 -11.76
CA ASN A 96 -9.36 4.66 -11.99
C ASN A 96 -10.88 4.41 -11.94
N GLY A 97 -11.31 3.53 -11.03
CA GLY A 97 -12.72 3.36 -10.70
C GLY A 97 -13.31 4.57 -9.94
N ASN A 98 -14.56 4.43 -9.49
CA ASN A 98 -15.27 5.48 -8.77
C ASN A 98 -14.64 5.73 -7.39
N GLN A 99 -13.99 6.88 -7.23
CA GLN A 99 -13.35 7.30 -5.97
C GLN A 99 -14.35 7.87 -4.96
N ASN A 100 -15.59 8.18 -5.37
CA ASN A 100 -16.63 8.64 -4.46
C ASN A 100 -17.49 7.49 -3.92
N ASP A 101 -17.16 6.24 -4.30
CA ASP A 101 -17.80 5.07 -3.74
C ASP A 101 -17.22 4.78 -2.35
N HIS A 102 -18.09 4.54 -1.37
CA HIS A 102 -17.73 4.17 0.00
C HIS A 102 -18.44 2.89 0.47
N SER A 103 -18.90 2.07 -0.48
CA SER A 103 -19.76 0.91 -0.20
C SER A 103 -19.05 -0.33 0.33
N LEU A 104 -17.71 -0.38 0.31
CA LEU A 104 -16.93 -1.53 0.78
C LEU A 104 -15.84 -1.10 1.75
N PHE A 105 -16.11 -1.30 3.04
CA PHE A 105 -15.27 -0.84 4.14
C PHE A 105 -13.85 -1.43 4.08
N ALA A 106 -12.84 -0.58 4.27
CA ALA A 106 -11.42 -0.93 4.39
C ALA A 106 -10.89 -1.89 3.31
N SER A 107 -11.47 -1.84 2.11
CA SER A 107 -10.99 -2.61 0.96
C SER A 107 -9.67 -2.08 0.40
N GLY A 108 -9.29 -0.85 0.77
CA GLY A 108 -8.00 -0.24 0.56
C GLY A 108 -7.73 0.25 -0.86
N ALA A 109 -6.84 1.23 -1.00
CA ALA A 109 -6.46 1.82 -2.28
C ALA A 109 -4.98 2.23 -2.33
N VAL A 110 -4.48 2.51 -3.53
CA VAL A 110 -3.21 3.21 -3.76
C VAL A 110 -3.43 4.39 -4.69
N TYR A 111 -2.83 5.53 -4.37
CA TYR A 111 -2.83 6.73 -5.18
C TYR A 111 -1.44 6.93 -5.77
N VAL A 112 -1.36 7.00 -7.09
CA VAL A 112 -0.11 7.29 -7.79
C VAL A 112 -0.10 8.75 -8.20
N PHE A 113 0.94 9.48 -7.81
CA PHE A 113 1.20 10.85 -8.22
C PHE A 113 2.42 10.88 -9.13
N ARG A 114 2.34 11.69 -10.20
CA ARG A 114 3.49 11.95 -11.07
C ARG A 114 3.80 13.44 -11.13
N ARG A 115 5.09 13.76 -11.09
CA ARG A 115 5.62 15.10 -11.30
C ARG A 115 5.85 15.36 -12.78
N THR A 116 5.42 16.53 -13.26
CA THR A 116 5.82 17.09 -14.56
C THR A 116 6.32 18.51 -14.32
N GLY A 117 7.61 18.76 -14.60
CA GLY A 117 8.26 20.01 -14.21
C GLY A 117 8.23 20.19 -12.69
N ASN A 118 7.51 21.20 -12.21
CA ASN A 118 7.35 21.49 -10.77
C ASN A 118 5.97 21.12 -10.21
N THR A 119 5.11 20.52 -11.02
CA THR A 119 3.72 20.23 -10.64
C THR A 119 3.54 18.75 -10.41
N TRP A 120 2.92 18.41 -9.28
CA TRP A 120 2.46 17.06 -8.98
C TRP A 120 0.97 16.93 -9.31
N ALA A 121 0.60 15.84 -9.96
CA ALA A 121 -0.79 15.49 -10.22
C ALA A 121 -1.03 14.02 -9.89
N GLN A 122 -2.21 13.69 -9.39
CA GLN A 122 -2.65 12.30 -9.28
C GLN A 122 -2.75 11.72 -10.69
N GLN A 123 -1.97 10.69 -10.95
CA GLN A 123 -1.97 9.92 -12.18
C GLN A 123 -2.98 8.77 -12.12
N ALA A 124 -3.09 8.10 -10.97
CA ALA A 124 -3.97 6.95 -10.85
C ALA A 124 -4.54 6.79 -9.44
N TYR A 125 -5.74 6.21 -9.39
CA TYR A 125 -6.32 5.55 -8.22
C TYR A 125 -6.38 4.05 -8.51
N VAL A 126 -5.80 3.25 -7.64
CA VAL A 126 -5.56 1.83 -7.86
C VAL A 126 -6.24 1.03 -6.75
N LYS A 127 -7.00 0.02 -7.15
CA LYS A 127 -7.66 -0.96 -6.30
C LYS A 127 -7.22 -2.36 -6.71
N ALA A 128 -7.38 -3.31 -5.78
CA ALA A 128 -7.38 -4.73 -6.13
C ALA A 128 -8.42 -5.00 -7.26
N SER A 129 -8.19 -6.04 -8.04
CA SER A 129 -9.15 -6.54 -9.04
C SER A 129 -10.38 -7.22 -8.41
N ASN A 130 -10.23 -7.71 -7.18
CA ASN A 130 -11.20 -8.49 -6.41
C ASN A 130 -11.38 -7.94 -4.98
N PRO A 131 -11.62 -6.63 -4.79
CA PRO A 131 -11.65 -6.02 -3.47
C PRO A 131 -12.65 -6.73 -2.55
N GLY A 132 -12.18 -7.11 -1.37
CA GLY A 132 -12.95 -7.58 -0.24
C GLY A 132 -13.04 -6.52 0.85
N GLN A 133 -13.96 -6.71 1.77
CA GLN A 133 -14.05 -5.91 2.98
C GLN A 133 -12.84 -6.24 3.87
N ASP A 134 -12.21 -5.22 4.48
CA ASP A 134 -11.07 -5.36 5.38
C ASP A 134 -9.80 -6.01 4.76
N ASP A 135 -9.74 -6.16 3.43
CA ASP A 135 -8.59 -6.73 2.71
C ASP A 135 -7.30 -5.88 2.87
N ASN A 136 -7.45 -4.59 3.23
CA ASN A 136 -6.34 -3.66 3.47
C ASN A 136 -5.37 -3.52 2.29
N PHE A 137 -5.89 -3.46 1.07
CA PHE A 137 -5.07 -3.20 -0.12
C PHE A 137 -4.33 -1.85 -0.03
N GLY A 138 -3.02 -1.84 -0.27
CA GLY A 138 -2.20 -0.64 -0.08
C GLY A 138 -1.56 -0.54 1.30
N SER A 139 -1.67 -1.59 2.11
CA SER A 139 -0.96 -1.74 3.39
C SER A 139 0.56 -1.65 3.25
N THR A 140 1.11 -2.27 2.21
CA THR A 140 2.50 -2.08 1.78
C THR A 140 2.54 -1.77 0.28
N VAL A 141 3.33 -0.78 -0.11
CA VAL A 141 3.54 -0.37 -1.50
C VAL A 141 5.03 -0.33 -1.79
N ALA A 142 5.45 -0.98 -2.89
CA ALA A 142 6.81 -0.90 -3.41
C ALA A 142 6.79 -0.46 -4.87
N LEU A 143 7.82 0.28 -5.30
CA LEU A 143 7.92 0.84 -6.63
C LEU A 143 9.34 0.63 -7.17
N SER A 144 9.47 0.21 -8.43
CA SER A 144 10.77 0.08 -9.11
C SER A 144 11.43 1.45 -9.30
N SER A 145 12.75 1.46 -9.52
CA SER A 145 13.52 2.69 -9.67
C SER A 145 13.05 3.53 -10.87
N ASP A 146 12.57 2.89 -11.94
CA ASP A 146 12.00 3.58 -13.12
C ASP A 146 10.55 4.05 -12.94
N GLY A 147 9.92 3.72 -11.80
CA GLY A 147 8.54 4.07 -11.49
C GLY A 147 7.50 3.38 -12.37
N ASN A 148 7.84 2.28 -13.06
CA ASN A 148 6.95 1.57 -13.98
C ASN A 148 6.44 0.22 -13.46
N THR A 149 6.99 -0.32 -12.38
CA THR A 149 6.49 -1.54 -11.73
C THR A 149 6.15 -1.23 -10.28
N MET A 150 4.93 -1.52 -9.88
CA MET A 150 4.43 -1.32 -8.52
C MET A 150 3.93 -2.64 -7.96
N ALA A 151 4.34 -2.98 -6.75
CA ALA A 151 3.78 -4.11 -6.01
C ALA A 151 2.96 -3.56 -4.83
N VAL A 152 1.79 -4.15 -4.59
CA VAL A 152 0.85 -3.71 -3.55
C VAL A 152 0.34 -4.90 -2.76
N ALA A 153 0.48 -4.87 -1.45
CA ALA A 153 -0.02 -5.91 -0.56
C ALA A 153 -1.47 -5.65 -0.12
N ALA A 154 -2.19 -6.75 0.11
CA ALA A 154 -3.48 -6.84 0.79
C ALA A 154 -3.38 -8.06 1.73
N TYR A 155 -2.72 -7.90 2.87
CA TYR A 155 -2.34 -9.02 3.73
C TYR A 155 -3.52 -9.70 4.44
N TYR A 156 -4.72 -9.10 4.39
CA TYR A 156 -5.96 -9.70 4.87
C TYR A 156 -6.88 -10.22 3.75
N GLU A 157 -6.43 -10.18 2.50
CA GLU A 157 -7.20 -10.76 1.39
C GLU A 157 -7.49 -12.25 1.64
N SER A 158 -8.71 -12.66 1.33
CA SER A 158 -9.19 -14.01 1.58
C SER A 158 -9.20 -14.83 0.30
N SER A 159 -8.43 -15.92 0.23
CA SER A 159 -8.39 -16.86 -0.91
C SER A 159 -7.42 -18.03 -0.68
N ALA A 160 -7.84 -19.24 -1.03
CA ALA A 160 -7.01 -20.45 -1.11
C ALA A 160 -6.25 -20.58 -2.44
N ALA A 161 -6.32 -19.59 -3.33
CA ALA A 161 -5.51 -19.59 -4.53
C ALA A 161 -4.02 -19.58 -4.18
N THR A 162 -3.23 -20.40 -4.85
CA THR A 162 -1.77 -20.48 -4.66
C THR A 162 -1.01 -19.98 -5.88
N GLY A 163 0.23 -19.53 -5.67
CA GLY A 163 1.13 -19.11 -6.74
C GLY A 163 0.67 -17.86 -7.49
N ILE A 164 0.75 -17.90 -8.83
CA ILE A 164 0.55 -16.72 -9.69
C ILE A 164 -0.76 -16.85 -10.47
N ASN A 165 -1.60 -15.81 -10.40
CA ASN A 165 -2.84 -15.65 -11.16
C ASN A 165 -3.85 -16.77 -10.94
N GLY A 166 -3.94 -17.30 -9.71
CA GLY A 166 -5.01 -18.20 -9.30
C GLY A 166 -6.40 -17.53 -9.27
N ASN A 167 -7.40 -18.24 -8.74
CA ASN A 167 -8.77 -17.77 -8.71
C ASN A 167 -8.97 -16.62 -7.70
N GLN A 168 -9.06 -15.39 -8.22
CA GLN A 168 -9.28 -14.17 -7.43
C GLN A 168 -10.72 -14.01 -6.90
N ASN A 169 -11.67 -14.84 -7.34
CA ASN A 169 -13.02 -14.84 -6.80
C ASN A 169 -13.18 -15.79 -5.60
N ASP A 170 -12.15 -16.57 -5.30
CA ASP A 170 -12.17 -17.43 -4.12
C ASP A 170 -12.10 -16.58 -2.84
N ARG A 171 -12.77 -17.05 -1.80
CA ARG A 171 -12.85 -16.43 -0.47
C ARG A 171 -12.71 -17.48 0.64
N SER A 172 -12.20 -18.66 0.31
CA SER A 172 -12.34 -19.85 1.15
C SER A 172 -11.36 -19.92 2.34
N ILE A 173 -10.25 -19.18 2.29
CA ILE A 173 -9.33 -19.02 3.42
C ILE A 173 -9.24 -17.54 3.78
N PRO A 174 -9.81 -17.11 4.93
CA PRO A 174 -9.68 -15.75 5.42
C PRO A 174 -8.22 -15.36 5.64
N GLN A 175 -7.87 -14.11 5.35
CA GLN A 175 -6.57 -13.52 5.72
C GLN A 175 -5.33 -14.29 5.20
N ALA A 176 -5.50 -15.12 4.18
CA ALA A 176 -4.40 -15.77 3.47
C ALA A 176 -3.42 -14.75 2.86
N GLY A 177 -3.92 -13.56 2.53
CA GLY A 177 -3.16 -12.43 2.02
C GLY A 177 -2.76 -12.57 0.56
N ALA A 178 -2.54 -11.43 -0.11
CA ALA A 178 -2.14 -11.37 -1.50
C ALA A 178 -1.24 -10.17 -1.80
N VAL A 179 -0.48 -10.28 -2.89
CA VAL A 179 0.24 -9.17 -3.51
C VAL A 179 -0.20 -9.00 -4.95
N TYR A 180 -0.41 -7.76 -5.38
CA TYR A 180 -0.80 -7.40 -6.73
C TYR A 180 0.35 -6.63 -7.38
N VAL A 181 0.79 -7.08 -8.55
CA VAL A 181 1.82 -6.38 -9.33
C VAL A 181 1.14 -5.63 -10.45
N PHE A 182 1.45 -4.34 -10.57
CA PHE A 182 1.00 -3.45 -11.63
C PHE A 182 2.18 -2.95 -12.45
N THR A 183 1.97 -2.78 -13.75
CA THR A 183 2.95 -2.20 -14.66
C THR A 183 2.40 -0.98 -15.38
N ARG A 184 3.25 0.00 -15.65
CA ARG A 184 2.90 1.22 -16.38
C ARG A 184 3.54 1.26 -17.75
N THR A 185 2.71 1.48 -18.77
CA THR A 185 3.16 1.84 -20.13
C THR A 185 2.61 3.21 -20.48
N GLY A 186 3.50 4.17 -20.73
CA GLY A 186 3.11 5.57 -20.89
C GLY A 186 2.47 6.11 -19.60
N ASN A 187 1.18 6.46 -19.67
CA ASN A 187 0.40 6.95 -18.52
C ASN A 187 -0.59 5.91 -17.97
N THR A 188 -0.62 4.70 -18.54
CA THR A 188 -1.61 3.69 -18.20
C THR A 188 -1.01 2.63 -17.31
N TRP A 189 -1.56 2.47 -16.12
CA TRP A 189 -1.30 1.33 -15.24
C TRP A 189 -2.21 0.16 -15.62
N SER A 190 -1.69 -1.06 -15.51
CA SER A 190 -2.45 -2.31 -15.63
C SER A 190 -1.97 -3.30 -14.58
N GLN A 191 -2.90 -4.11 -14.04
CA GLN A 191 -2.52 -5.24 -13.21
C GLN A 191 -1.85 -6.29 -14.10
N GLN A 192 -0.65 -6.69 -13.71
CA GLN A 192 0.11 -7.74 -14.35
C GLN A 192 -0.06 -9.08 -13.65
N ALA A 193 -0.06 -9.10 -12.31
CA ALA A 193 -0.11 -10.34 -11.55
C ALA A 193 -0.92 -10.20 -10.26
N TYR A 194 -1.56 -11.29 -9.90
CA TYR A 194 -2.03 -11.61 -8.55
C TYR A 194 -1.13 -12.70 -8.00
N VAL A 195 -0.47 -12.43 -6.89
CA VAL A 195 0.60 -13.24 -6.30
C VAL A 195 0.14 -13.72 -4.93
N LYS A 196 0.25 -15.03 -4.74
CA LYS A 196 -0.08 -15.74 -3.51
C LYS A 196 1.12 -16.57 -3.09
N ALA A 197 1.20 -16.88 -1.79
CA ALA A 197 2.06 -17.95 -1.31
C ALA A 197 1.73 -19.28 -2.04
N SER A 198 2.70 -20.17 -2.08
CA SER A 198 2.52 -21.55 -2.56
C SER A 198 1.69 -22.40 -1.60
N ASN A 199 1.67 -22.03 -0.32
CA ASN A 199 0.89 -22.57 0.78
C ASN A 199 0.24 -21.39 1.52
N THR A 200 -1.09 -21.28 1.44
CA THR A 200 -1.86 -20.10 1.89
C THR A 200 -2.59 -20.34 3.21
N GLY A 201 -2.07 -21.20 4.06
CA GLY A 201 -2.72 -21.66 5.28
C GLY A 201 -3.87 -22.66 5.08
N LYS A 202 -4.64 -22.90 6.15
CA LYS A 202 -5.79 -23.82 6.21
C LYS A 202 -6.95 -23.21 6.98
N ALA A 203 -8.12 -23.12 6.34
CA ALA A 203 -9.36 -22.70 6.99
C ALA A 203 -9.70 -23.56 8.22
N GLY A 204 -10.12 -22.92 9.32
CA GLY A 204 -10.49 -23.56 10.58
C GLY A 204 -9.32 -24.15 11.38
N GLY A 205 -8.08 -23.81 11.04
CA GLY A 205 -6.86 -24.27 11.71
C GLY A 205 -6.64 -23.66 13.10
N GLY A 206 -7.26 -22.50 13.38
CA GLY A 206 -7.19 -21.85 14.69
C GLY A 206 -5.77 -21.40 15.06
N ASP A 207 -5.02 -20.86 14.09
CA ASP A 207 -3.74 -20.22 14.38
C ASP A 207 -3.89 -18.93 15.20
N ALA A 208 -2.77 -18.44 15.73
CA ALA A 208 -2.74 -17.30 16.64
C ALA A 208 -3.18 -15.97 15.99
N PHE A 209 -3.30 -15.89 14.66
CA PHE A 209 -3.52 -14.63 13.93
C PHE A 209 -4.73 -14.60 13.00
N SER A 210 -5.32 -15.75 12.64
CA SER A 210 -6.47 -16.05 11.77
C SER A 210 -6.13 -17.16 10.78
N ASP A 211 -7.09 -18.00 10.39
CA ASP A 211 -7.04 -19.12 9.40
C ASP A 211 -6.10 -19.08 8.15
N GLY A 212 -5.44 -17.97 7.81
CA GLY A 212 -4.48 -17.84 6.73
C GLY A 212 -3.20 -17.09 7.12
N ASP A 213 -2.14 -17.31 6.35
CA ASP A 213 -0.75 -16.98 6.75
C ASP A 213 -0.35 -15.50 6.61
N GLN A 214 -1.29 -14.63 6.23
CA GLN A 214 -1.09 -13.18 6.07
C GLN A 214 0.01 -12.82 5.07
N PHE A 215 0.05 -13.51 3.93
CA PHE A 215 1.00 -13.23 2.85
C PHE A 215 0.88 -11.78 2.36
N GLY A 216 2.00 -11.05 2.35
CA GLY A 216 2.00 -9.61 2.06
C GLY A 216 2.18 -8.74 3.29
N TYR A 217 2.36 -9.33 4.48
CA TYR A 217 2.62 -8.59 5.72
C TYR A 217 3.84 -7.66 5.60
N SER A 218 4.90 -8.13 4.95
CA SER A 218 6.03 -7.31 4.55
C SER A 218 6.40 -7.58 3.09
N MET A 219 7.00 -6.61 2.42
CA MET A 219 7.31 -6.73 0.99
C MET A 219 8.46 -5.80 0.56
N SER A 220 9.29 -6.26 -0.39
CA SER A 220 10.33 -5.46 -1.03
C SER A 220 10.46 -5.82 -2.52
N LEU A 221 10.80 -4.83 -3.35
CA LEU A 221 10.94 -4.95 -4.80
C LEU A 221 12.31 -4.42 -5.23
N SER A 222 12.99 -5.12 -6.14
CA SER A 222 14.26 -4.67 -6.73
C SER A 222 14.09 -3.42 -7.61
N ASP A 223 15.21 -2.73 -7.89
CA ASP A 223 15.22 -1.49 -8.67
C ASP A 223 14.70 -1.70 -10.09
N ASP A 224 14.97 -2.86 -10.68
CA ASP A 224 14.50 -3.25 -12.01
C ASP A 224 13.05 -3.79 -12.02
N GLY A 225 12.43 -3.93 -10.84
CA GLY A 225 11.08 -4.42 -10.67
C GLY A 225 10.89 -5.91 -10.97
N ASN A 226 11.97 -6.71 -11.05
CA ASN A 226 11.90 -8.12 -11.44
C ASN A 226 12.10 -9.11 -10.29
N THR A 227 12.51 -8.68 -9.09
CA THR A 227 12.59 -9.51 -7.90
C THR A 227 11.71 -8.94 -6.80
N LEU A 228 10.73 -9.73 -6.38
CA LEU A 228 9.77 -9.39 -5.34
C LEU A 228 9.96 -10.38 -4.18
N ALA A 229 10.21 -9.87 -2.97
CA ALA A 229 10.20 -10.69 -1.77
C ALA A 229 9.03 -10.30 -0.87
N VAL A 230 8.37 -11.30 -0.28
CA VAL A 230 7.11 -11.14 0.47
C VAL A 230 7.14 -11.99 1.73
N GLY A 231 6.72 -11.42 2.85
CA GLY A 231 6.60 -12.12 4.13
C GLY A 231 5.19 -12.63 4.38
N ALA A 232 5.09 -13.79 5.02
CA ALA A 232 3.85 -14.37 5.55
C ALA A 232 4.13 -14.80 6.99
N ILE A 233 3.71 -13.98 7.95
CA ILE A 233 4.10 -14.15 9.35
C ILE A 233 3.33 -15.27 10.06
N GLY A 234 2.17 -15.65 9.53
CA GLY A 234 1.34 -16.74 10.06
C GLY A 234 1.66 -18.10 9.45
N GLU A 235 2.74 -18.24 8.69
CA GLU A 235 3.08 -19.51 8.04
C GLU A 235 3.64 -20.54 9.03
N ASP A 236 3.22 -21.80 8.89
CA ASP A 236 3.28 -22.80 9.97
C ASP A 236 4.30 -23.93 9.76
N SER A 237 5.17 -23.87 8.76
CA SER A 237 6.11 -24.96 8.51
C SER A 237 7.27 -24.99 9.50
N ALA A 238 7.67 -26.19 9.94
CA ALA A 238 8.88 -26.40 10.73
C ALA A 238 10.15 -26.49 9.85
N ALA A 239 10.05 -26.28 8.53
CA ALA A 239 11.19 -26.22 7.63
C ALA A 239 12.21 -25.16 8.06
N THR A 240 13.47 -25.37 7.68
CA THR A 240 14.56 -24.42 7.92
C THR A 240 15.31 -24.14 6.62
N GLY A 241 15.91 -22.95 6.53
CA GLY A 241 16.71 -22.56 5.38
C GLY A 241 15.85 -22.29 4.13
N ILE A 242 16.33 -22.73 2.96
CA ILE A 242 15.73 -22.38 1.66
C ILE A 242 15.13 -23.62 1.00
N ASN A 243 13.90 -23.49 0.51
CA ASN A 243 13.14 -24.50 -0.23
C ASN A 243 12.93 -25.81 0.53
N GLY A 244 12.66 -25.70 1.84
CA GLY A 244 12.18 -26.81 2.64
C GLY A 244 10.73 -27.19 2.33
N ASP A 245 10.17 -28.07 3.15
CA ASP A 245 8.81 -28.59 2.98
C ASP A 245 7.75 -27.51 3.28
N GLN A 246 7.07 -27.06 2.24
CA GLN A 246 6.01 -26.05 2.30
C GLN A 246 4.63 -26.64 2.60
N ALA A 247 4.51 -27.97 2.64
CA ALA A 247 3.25 -28.64 3.01
C ALA A 247 3.19 -28.97 4.51
N ASP A 248 4.28 -28.74 5.24
CA ASP A 248 4.34 -28.87 6.68
C ASP A 248 3.65 -27.68 7.36
N ASP A 249 2.84 -27.98 8.38
CA ASP A 249 2.11 -27.00 9.21
C ASP A 249 2.29 -27.33 10.71
N SER A 250 3.43 -27.90 11.09
CA SER A 250 3.69 -28.39 12.46
C SER A 250 4.28 -27.35 13.42
N ALA A 251 4.59 -26.14 12.95
CA ALA A 251 5.24 -25.05 13.69
C ALA A 251 4.47 -23.73 13.55
N MET A 252 3.35 -23.66 14.27
CA MET A 252 2.43 -22.52 14.29
C MET A 252 3.14 -21.16 14.42
N GLY A 253 2.87 -20.24 13.49
CA GLY A 253 3.33 -18.85 13.49
C GLY A 253 4.85 -18.69 13.37
N SER A 254 5.56 -19.69 12.86
CA SER A 254 7.00 -19.61 12.66
C SER A 254 7.38 -18.63 11.54
N GLY A 255 6.46 -18.39 10.60
CA GLY A 255 6.55 -17.40 9.53
C GLY A 255 7.48 -17.81 8.39
N ALA A 256 7.30 -17.19 7.22
CA ALA A 256 8.10 -17.45 6.03
C ALA A 256 8.33 -16.19 5.20
N ALA A 257 9.36 -16.24 4.35
CA ALA A 257 9.54 -15.30 3.26
C ALA A 257 9.56 -16.03 1.90
N TYR A 258 8.98 -15.40 0.89
CA TYR A 258 8.88 -15.94 -0.47
C TYR A 258 9.54 -14.98 -1.42
N VAL A 259 10.33 -15.50 -2.36
CA VAL A 259 10.97 -14.72 -3.42
C VAL A 259 10.36 -15.11 -4.76
N PHE A 260 9.89 -14.12 -5.50
CA PHE A 260 9.37 -14.26 -6.84
C PHE A 260 10.25 -13.49 -7.83
N THR A 261 10.41 -14.04 -9.03
CA THR A 261 11.09 -13.36 -10.13
C THR A 261 10.23 -13.24 -11.37
N ARG A 262 10.47 -12.17 -12.12
CA ARG A 262 9.83 -11.87 -13.40
C ARG A 262 10.80 -12.09 -14.54
N ARG A 263 10.43 -12.94 -15.50
CA ARG A 263 11.18 -13.12 -16.76
C ARG A 263 10.23 -13.14 -17.94
N GLY A 264 10.53 -12.33 -18.96
CA GLY A 264 9.67 -12.22 -20.15
C GLY A 264 8.23 -11.81 -19.84
N GLY A 265 8.03 -11.05 -18.75
CA GLY A 265 6.71 -10.62 -18.30
C GLY A 265 5.98 -11.61 -17.39
N ALA A 266 6.44 -12.85 -17.24
CA ALA A 266 5.85 -13.86 -16.37
C ALA A 266 6.52 -13.88 -15.00
N TRP A 267 5.73 -13.90 -13.93
CA TRP A 267 6.19 -14.08 -12.55
C TRP A 267 6.20 -15.57 -12.19
N SER A 268 7.14 -15.97 -11.33
CA SER A 268 7.23 -17.31 -10.76
C SER A 268 7.92 -17.26 -9.41
N GLN A 269 7.55 -18.15 -8.49
CA GLN A 269 8.26 -18.31 -7.22
C GLN A 269 9.64 -18.91 -7.49
N GLN A 270 10.68 -18.22 -7.02
CA GLN A 270 12.07 -18.68 -7.06
C GLN A 270 12.46 -19.38 -5.76
N ALA A 271 11.99 -18.88 -4.61
CA ALA A 271 12.38 -19.43 -3.32
C ALA A 271 11.28 -19.32 -2.28
N TYR A 272 11.30 -20.28 -1.36
CA TYR A 272 10.66 -20.25 -0.06
C TYR A 272 11.75 -20.25 1.00
N VAL A 273 11.68 -19.35 1.98
CA VAL A 273 12.76 -19.06 2.91
C VAL A 273 12.23 -19.08 4.33
N LYS A 274 12.93 -19.83 5.19
CA LYS A 274 12.64 -20.01 6.61
C LYS A 274 13.83 -19.63 7.45
N SER A 275 13.57 -19.39 8.73
CA SER A 275 14.63 -19.21 9.72
C SER A 275 15.59 -20.41 9.69
N SER A 276 16.86 -20.14 9.96
CA SER A 276 17.85 -21.21 10.17
C SER A 276 17.77 -21.82 11.57
N LYS A 277 16.90 -21.26 12.43
CA LYS A 277 16.63 -21.72 13.79
C LYS A 277 15.36 -22.57 13.80
N THR A 278 15.29 -23.50 14.75
CA THR A 278 14.11 -24.32 14.96
C THR A 278 13.20 -23.69 16.01
N PRO A 279 11.86 -23.84 15.89
CA PRO A 279 10.90 -23.54 16.95
C PRO A 279 11.30 -24.17 18.31
N PRO A 280 10.93 -23.58 19.46
CA PRO A 280 10.06 -22.40 19.61
C PRO A 280 10.79 -21.07 19.45
N ASN A 281 12.11 -21.08 19.26
CA ASN A 281 12.96 -19.88 19.22
C ASN A 281 12.87 -19.13 17.88
N ALA A 282 11.90 -19.50 17.03
CA ALA A 282 11.65 -18.89 15.74
C ALA A 282 10.16 -18.56 15.60
N ALA A 283 9.85 -17.28 15.48
CA ALA A 283 8.48 -16.77 15.42
C ALA A 283 8.40 -15.57 14.47
N LEU A 284 7.33 -15.52 13.67
CA LEU A 284 7.04 -14.43 12.73
C LEU A 284 8.22 -14.11 11.79
N PHE A 285 8.97 -15.13 11.32
CA PHE A 285 9.98 -14.91 10.27
C PHE A 285 9.31 -14.29 9.04
N GLY A 286 9.94 -13.29 8.42
CA GLY A 286 9.28 -12.50 7.38
C GLY A 286 8.57 -11.24 7.91
N TYR A 287 8.75 -10.91 9.20
CA TYR A 287 8.20 -9.69 9.81
C TYR A 287 8.63 -8.41 9.09
N SER A 288 9.87 -8.37 8.61
CA SER A 288 10.38 -7.31 7.75
C SER A 288 11.25 -7.90 6.65
N ILE A 289 11.25 -7.29 5.47
CA ILE A 289 11.98 -7.79 4.30
C ILE A 289 12.67 -6.62 3.59
N GLY A 290 13.88 -6.88 3.10
CA GLY A 290 14.59 -5.99 2.19
C GLY A 290 15.25 -6.77 1.06
N VAL A 291 15.08 -6.31 -0.18
CA VAL A 291 15.80 -6.80 -1.36
C VAL A 291 16.75 -5.70 -1.84
N SER A 292 17.99 -6.07 -2.16
CA SER A 292 18.94 -5.14 -2.75
C SER A 292 18.48 -4.69 -4.14
N GLY A 293 18.88 -3.49 -4.57
CA GLY A 293 18.47 -2.94 -5.87
C GLY A 293 18.72 -3.87 -7.07
N ASN A 294 19.80 -4.66 -7.06
CA ASN A 294 20.10 -5.64 -8.11
C ASN A 294 19.36 -6.99 -7.98
N GLY A 295 18.45 -7.13 -7.02
CA GLY A 295 17.64 -8.33 -6.78
C GLY A 295 18.36 -9.55 -6.20
N ASN A 296 19.67 -9.48 -5.90
CA ASN A 296 20.47 -10.65 -5.57
C ASN A 296 20.75 -10.86 -4.06
N THR A 297 20.40 -9.90 -3.21
CA THR A 297 20.54 -10.01 -1.76
C THR A 297 19.20 -9.78 -1.10
N LEU A 298 18.84 -10.69 -0.19
CA LEU A 298 17.64 -10.64 0.63
C LEU A 298 18.07 -10.53 2.10
N VAL A 299 17.40 -9.65 2.84
CA VAL A 299 17.41 -9.60 4.30
C VAL A 299 16.00 -9.90 4.78
N VAL A 300 15.87 -10.76 5.79
CA VAL A 300 14.59 -11.11 6.38
C VAL A 300 14.70 -10.99 7.89
N GLY A 301 13.86 -10.12 8.46
CA GLY A 301 13.76 -9.96 9.90
C GLY A 301 12.79 -10.97 10.51
N GLU A 302 13.08 -11.30 11.76
CA GLU A 302 12.30 -12.21 12.59
C GLU A 302 11.96 -11.52 13.91
N TYR A 303 10.70 -11.61 14.34
CA TYR A 303 10.27 -11.08 15.64
C TYR A 303 10.37 -12.18 16.69
N ASP A 304 11.46 -12.18 17.43
CA ASP A 304 11.71 -13.16 18.48
C ASP A 304 10.78 -12.96 19.70
N ALA A 305 9.87 -13.90 19.92
CA ALA A 305 8.98 -13.95 21.07
C ALA A 305 9.74 -14.24 22.39
N ASP A 306 10.97 -14.75 22.35
CA ASP A 306 11.83 -15.01 23.53
C ASP A 306 12.60 -13.76 23.99
N ARG A 307 11.84 -12.70 24.34
CA ARG A 307 12.24 -11.40 24.95
C ARG A 307 12.46 -10.23 23.98
N GLY A 308 11.89 -10.26 22.78
CA GLY A 308 11.79 -9.08 21.90
C GLY A 308 13.14 -8.57 21.39
N LYS A 309 14.13 -9.46 21.25
CA LYS A 309 15.48 -9.07 20.80
C LYS A 309 15.60 -8.98 19.28
N GLY A 310 14.69 -9.62 18.54
CA GLY A 310 14.69 -9.65 17.08
C GLY A 310 15.96 -10.27 16.46
N ALA A 311 15.88 -10.64 15.19
CA ALA A 311 17.05 -11.05 14.41
C ALA A 311 16.92 -10.54 12.96
N LEU A 312 18.06 -10.40 12.27
CA LEU A 312 18.21 -10.03 10.86
C LEU A 312 19.08 -11.05 10.11
#